data_AF-A0A0K9CLG9-F1
#
_entry.id   AF-A0A0K9CLG9-F1
#
_cell.length_a   1.000
_cell.length_b   1.000
_cell.length_c   1.000
_cell.angle_alpha   90.00
_cell.angle_beta   90.00
_cell.angle_gamma   90.00
#
_symmetry.space_group_name_H-M   'P 1'
#
loop_
_entity.id
_entity.type
_entity.pdbx_description
1 polymer ?
#
loop_
_entity_poly.entity_id
_entity_poly.type
_entity_poly.pdbx_seq_one_letter_code
_entity_poly.pdbx_strand_id
1 'polypeptide(L)'
;MKFSGLTKKGRLYLAKIQAAEEPIQFTKIKFGDGKLSEHENPADLVDIKNIKVEKSILNKEQKEDAVILTTIIDNVGLVEGYFPRETGIYVQDEDQEVLYFYMNDGDETSWLPPEVDGPHKMEIKINLISSNTGSVLVHNDGKDLYITKDYLESNYTQKGNFNGTAQDIEDRVVAAVGKEDGKFPLTESVAGNIYYFPGNKKFYYCLKSQTSRVSVPNADFEELSIYQNRKKLENLFTTKEEKTKLSLAQINNVNLNTITEPGFYTSSGWSNNIVNLPAELNHNEGRAFYLLVFALENGAYCQQILYSFKGLIFYRAITGANSAFTQWKNYLI
;
A
#
# COMPACT_ATOMS: atom_id res chain seq x y z
N MET A 1 -23.09 -37.07 10.47
CA MET A 1 -22.30 -37.47 9.28
C MET A 1 -21.03 -36.64 9.26
N LYS A 2 -19.87 -37.23 8.95
CA LYS A 2 -18.63 -36.48 8.79
C LYS A 2 -18.42 -36.10 7.33
N PHE A 3 -17.81 -34.96 7.09
CA PHE A 3 -17.44 -34.51 5.75
C PHE A 3 -16.20 -33.63 5.81
N SER A 4 -15.35 -33.73 4.81
CA SER A 4 -14.22 -32.83 4.60
C SER A 4 -13.95 -32.75 3.10
N GLY A 5 -14.17 -31.59 2.48
CA GLY A 5 -13.98 -31.44 1.04
C GLY A 5 -14.34 -30.07 0.48
N LEU A 6 -13.99 -29.88 -0.79
CA LEU A 6 -14.38 -28.70 -1.57
C LEU A 6 -15.89 -28.68 -1.83
N THR A 7 -16.47 -27.48 -1.78
CA THR A 7 -17.85 -27.28 -2.28
C THR A 7 -17.88 -27.23 -3.80
N LYS A 8 -19.07 -27.27 -4.41
CA LYS A 8 -19.26 -27.03 -5.85
C LYS A 8 -18.71 -25.66 -6.24
N LYS A 9 -18.98 -24.61 -5.45
CA LYS A 9 -18.44 -23.27 -5.70
C LYS A 9 -16.92 -23.22 -5.52
N GLY A 10 -16.39 -23.89 -4.50
CA GLY A 10 -14.95 -24.01 -4.28
C GLY A 10 -14.21 -24.70 -5.42
N ARG A 11 -14.79 -25.76 -6.00
CA ARG A 11 -14.24 -26.41 -7.20
C ARG A 11 -14.27 -25.51 -8.43
N LEU A 12 -15.35 -24.76 -8.64
CA LEU A 12 -15.44 -23.79 -9.74
C LEU A 12 -14.40 -22.68 -9.61
N TYR A 13 -14.25 -22.13 -8.40
CA TYR A 13 -13.21 -21.16 -8.09
C TYR A 13 -11.82 -21.75 -8.35
N LEU A 14 -11.52 -22.94 -7.83
CA LEU A 14 -10.22 -23.58 -8.03
C LEU A 14 -9.90 -23.73 -9.52
N ALA A 15 -10.85 -24.19 -10.33
CA ALA A 15 -10.67 -24.33 -11.77
C ALA A 15 -10.45 -22.98 -12.47
N LYS A 16 -11.17 -21.92 -12.06
CA LYS A 16 -11.00 -20.55 -12.58
C LYS A 16 -9.58 -20.04 -12.32
N ILE A 17 -9.14 -20.12 -11.07
CA ILE A 17 -7.84 -19.60 -10.63
C ILE A 17 -6.68 -20.42 -11.24
N GLN A 18 -6.85 -21.74 -11.37
CA GLN A 18 -5.88 -22.59 -12.08
C GLN A 18 -5.76 -22.25 -13.57
N ALA A 19 -6.88 -21.99 -14.25
CA ALA A 19 -6.86 -21.59 -15.66
C ALA A 19 -6.25 -20.20 -15.89
N ALA A 20 -6.35 -19.31 -14.89
CA ALA A 20 -5.77 -17.97 -14.90
C ALA A 20 -4.30 -17.92 -14.42
N GLU A 21 -3.75 -19.03 -13.92
CA GLU A 21 -2.44 -19.09 -13.25
C GLU A 21 -2.31 -18.10 -12.07
N GLU A 22 -3.42 -17.85 -11.37
CA GLU A 22 -3.48 -16.91 -10.26
C GLU A 22 -3.32 -17.60 -8.89
N PRO A 23 -2.95 -16.85 -7.84
CA PRO A 23 -2.91 -17.36 -6.48
C PRO A 23 -4.31 -17.54 -5.89
N ILE A 24 -4.52 -18.60 -5.10
CA ILE A 24 -5.74 -18.74 -4.28
C ILE A 24 -5.73 -17.67 -3.20
N GLN A 25 -6.83 -16.90 -3.05
CA GLN A 25 -6.95 -15.82 -2.07
C GLN A 25 -7.89 -16.22 -0.94
N PHE A 26 -7.34 -16.75 0.16
CA PHE A 26 -8.13 -17.04 1.36
C PHE A 26 -8.43 -15.77 2.15
N THR A 27 -9.63 -15.69 2.71
CA THR A 27 -10.10 -14.50 3.46
C THR A 27 -10.27 -14.79 4.94
N LYS A 28 -11.04 -15.82 5.29
CA LYS A 28 -11.41 -16.12 6.69
C LYS A 28 -11.79 -17.58 6.88
N ILE A 29 -11.96 -17.95 8.14
CA ILE A 29 -12.50 -19.23 8.57
C ILE A 29 -13.71 -18.96 9.47
N LYS A 30 -14.82 -19.64 9.22
CA LYS A 30 -16.01 -19.60 10.08
C LYS A 30 -16.18 -20.92 10.80
N PHE A 31 -16.56 -20.86 12.07
CA PHE A 31 -16.86 -22.03 12.90
C PHE A 31 -18.29 -21.98 13.41
N GLY A 32 -18.93 -23.14 13.50
CA GLY A 32 -20.32 -23.29 13.91
C GLY A 32 -20.60 -24.63 14.56
N ASP A 33 -21.82 -24.82 15.04
CA ASP A 33 -22.31 -26.07 15.64
C ASP A 33 -23.35 -26.80 14.77
N GLY A 34 -23.46 -26.40 13.50
CA GLY A 34 -24.37 -27.02 12.54
C GLY A 34 -24.12 -28.51 12.32
N LYS A 35 -25.21 -29.24 12.11
CA LYS A 35 -25.21 -30.68 11.84
C LYS A 35 -25.64 -30.97 10.40
N LEU A 36 -24.93 -31.88 9.74
CA LEU A 36 -25.34 -32.43 8.46
C LEU A 36 -26.48 -33.44 8.64
N SER A 37 -27.52 -33.31 7.80
CA SER A 37 -28.59 -34.30 7.71
C SER A 37 -28.25 -35.42 6.72
N GLU A 38 -28.92 -36.57 6.81
CA GLU A 38 -28.61 -37.73 5.94
C GLU A 38 -28.90 -37.50 4.45
N HIS A 39 -29.77 -36.55 4.11
CA HIS A 39 -30.17 -36.25 2.73
C HIS A 39 -29.49 -35.02 2.14
N GLU A 40 -28.60 -34.39 2.91
CA GLU A 40 -27.91 -33.17 2.51
C GLU A 40 -26.54 -33.51 1.93
N ASN A 41 -26.25 -32.95 0.76
CA ASN A 41 -24.92 -33.04 0.18
C ASN A 41 -24.08 -31.84 0.62
N PRO A 42 -23.05 -32.02 1.47
CA PRO A 42 -22.28 -30.89 2.00
C PRO A 42 -21.54 -30.10 0.92
N ALA A 43 -21.26 -30.73 -0.23
CA ALA A 43 -20.65 -30.03 -1.36
C ALA A 43 -21.57 -28.97 -2.01
N ASP A 44 -22.87 -28.98 -1.70
CA ASP A 44 -23.84 -28.02 -2.24
C ASP A 44 -24.01 -26.77 -1.36
N LEU A 45 -23.35 -26.75 -0.20
CA LEU A 45 -23.39 -25.60 0.71
C LEU A 45 -22.70 -24.39 0.09
N VAL A 46 -23.27 -23.22 0.37
CA VAL A 46 -22.74 -21.91 -0.02
C VAL A 46 -22.26 -21.09 1.17
N ASP A 47 -22.65 -21.48 2.39
CA ASP A 47 -22.20 -20.97 3.68
C ASP A 47 -22.33 -22.11 4.71
N ILE A 48 -21.72 -21.98 5.89
CA ILE A 48 -21.93 -22.94 6.98
C ILE A 48 -23.32 -22.76 7.60
N LYS A 49 -23.84 -23.78 8.30
CA LYS A 49 -25.25 -23.84 8.65
C LYS A 49 -25.64 -22.98 9.86
N ASN A 50 -24.79 -22.91 10.88
CA ASN A 50 -25.02 -22.14 12.10
C ASN A 50 -23.71 -21.52 12.59
N ILE A 51 -23.38 -20.35 12.04
CA ILE A 51 -22.16 -19.60 12.37
C ILE A 51 -22.20 -19.17 13.84
N LYS A 52 -21.14 -19.47 14.57
CA LYS A 52 -20.93 -19.00 15.95
C LYS A 52 -19.81 -17.97 16.03
N VAL A 53 -18.77 -18.14 15.23
CA VAL A 53 -17.63 -17.22 15.21
C VAL A 53 -16.98 -17.18 13.84
N GLU A 54 -16.50 -16.00 13.46
CA GLU A 54 -15.60 -15.80 12.32
C GLU A 54 -14.20 -15.49 12.85
N LYS A 55 -13.18 -16.11 12.26
CA LYS A 55 -11.77 -15.93 12.64
C LYS A 55 -10.90 -15.70 11.41
N SER A 56 -9.93 -14.81 11.58
CA SER A 56 -8.91 -14.55 10.57
C SER A 56 -7.89 -15.70 10.50
N ILE A 57 -7.23 -15.84 9.35
CA ILE A 57 -6.16 -16.83 9.17
C ILE A 57 -4.85 -16.24 9.72
N LEU A 58 -4.26 -16.90 10.71
CA LEU A 58 -3.04 -16.43 11.38
C LEU A 58 -1.78 -16.77 10.59
N ASN A 59 -1.72 -17.96 10.01
CA ASN A 59 -0.59 -18.42 9.23
C ASN A 59 -1.03 -19.29 8.05
N LYS A 60 -0.18 -19.32 7.03
CA LYS A 60 -0.19 -20.33 5.97
C LYS A 60 1.20 -20.96 5.88
N GLU A 61 1.24 -22.28 5.75
CA GLU A 61 2.46 -23.02 5.42
C GLU A 61 2.18 -23.89 4.20
N GLN A 62 3.02 -23.81 3.18
CA GLN A 62 2.93 -24.68 2.00
C GLN A 62 3.93 -25.81 2.15
N LYS A 63 3.44 -27.05 2.14
CA LYS A 63 4.24 -28.28 2.16
C LYS A 63 3.84 -29.13 0.97
N GLU A 64 4.70 -29.20 -0.03
CA GLU A 64 4.41 -29.93 -1.28
C GLU A 64 3.06 -29.48 -1.87
N ASP A 65 2.11 -30.41 -2.01
CA ASP A 65 0.76 -30.17 -2.54
C ASP A 65 -0.26 -29.81 -1.44
N ALA A 66 0.19 -29.59 -0.20
CA ALA A 66 -0.66 -29.24 0.93
C ALA A 66 -0.44 -27.79 1.39
N VAL A 67 -1.54 -27.13 1.69
CA VAL A 67 -1.59 -25.82 2.35
C VAL A 67 -2.13 -26.05 3.76
N ILE A 68 -1.31 -25.70 4.74
CA ILE A 68 -1.68 -25.74 6.16
C ILE A 68 -2.11 -24.33 6.54
N LEU A 69 -3.39 -24.16 6.87
CA LEU A 69 -3.92 -22.91 7.41
C LEU A 69 -3.97 -23.03 8.93
N THR A 70 -3.39 -22.05 9.63
CA THR A 70 -3.47 -21.95 11.09
C THR A 70 -4.40 -20.83 11.48
N THR A 71 -5.32 -21.08 12.41
CA THR A 71 -6.15 -20.06 13.06
C THR A 71 -6.24 -20.34 14.55
N ILE A 72 -6.83 -19.41 15.29
CA ILE A 72 -7.12 -19.56 16.71
C ILE A 72 -8.59 -19.32 16.94
N ILE A 73 -9.19 -20.21 17.73
CA ILE A 73 -10.48 -19.97 18.35
C ILE A 73 -10.25 -19.59 19.81
N ASP A 74 -10.96 -18.56 20.26
CA ASP A 74 -11.07 -18.14 21.66
C ASP A 74 -12.54 -17.99 22.02
N ASN A 75 -12.84 -17.88 23.31
CA ASN A 75 -14.20 -17.64 23.78
C ASN A 75 -14.51 -16.17 24.08
N VAL A 76 -13.71 -15.23 23.57
CA VAL A 76 -13.95 -13.80 23.78
C VAL A 76 -15.21 -13.37 23.03
N GLY A 77 -16.15 -12.75 23.73
CA GLY A 77 -17.46 -12.38 23.20
C GLY A 77 -18.46 -13.54 23.08
N LEU A 78 -18.11 -14.74 23.53
CA LEU A 78 -18.98 -15.91 23.44
C LEU A 78 -19.93 -15.99 24.64
N VAL A 79 -21.21 -15.71 24.42
CA VAL A 79 -22.24 -15.74 25.48
C VAL A 79 -22.62 -17.17 25.87
N GLU A 80 -22.73 -18.06 24.89
CA GLU A 80 -23.09 -19.47 25.08
C GLU A 80 -22.03 -20.37 24.45
N GLY A 81 -21.58 -21.36 25.21
CA GLY A 81 -20.63 -22.34 24.68
C GLY A 81 -21.25 -23.20 23.59
N TYR A 82 -20.40 -23.78 22.74
CA TYR A 82 -20.84 -24.64 21.66
C TYR A 82 -19.77 -25.68 21.30
N PHE A 83 -20.19 -26.69 20.54
CA PHE A 83 -19.28 -27.63 19.91
C PHE A 83 -19.00 -27.14 18.49
N PRO A 84 -17.76 -26.80 18.10
CA PRO A 84 -17.41 -26.27 16.78
C PRO A 84 -17.44 -27.39 15.71
N ARG A 85 -18.62 -27.95 15.47
CA ARG A 85 -18.89 -29.10 14.60
C ARG A 85 -18.56 -28.86 13.15
N GLU A 86 -18.77 -27.64 12.68
CA GLU A 86 -18.57 -27.27 11.29
C GLU A 86 -17.55 -26.15 11.14
N THR A 87 -16.74 -26.28 10.10
CA THR A 87 -15.73 -25.31 9.70
C THR A 87 -15.89 -24.98 8.23
N GLY A 88 -15.98 -23.69 7.91
CA GLY A 88 -16.00 -23.19 6.55
C GLY A 88 -14.76 -22.35 6.27
N ILE A 89 -14.10 -22.61 5.15
CA ILE A 89 -12.93 -21.84 4.70
C ILE A 89 -13.35 -21.05 3.47
N TYR A 90 -13.08 -19.75 3.48
CA TYR A 90 -13.59 -18.83 2.48
C TYR A 90 -12.47 -18.24 1.64
N VAL A 91 -12.80 -17.99 0.38
CA VAL A 91 -11.95 -17.32 -0.60
C VAL A 91 -12.66 -16.10 -1.19
N GLN A 92 -11.87 -15.16 -1.69
CA GLN A 92 -12.39 -14.03 -2.46
C GLN A 92 -12.38 -14.39 -3.95
N ASP A 93 -13.55 -14.31 -4.59
CA ASP A 93 -13.71 -14.37 -6.04
C ASP A 93 -14.28 -13.04 -6.53
N GLU A 94 -13.43 -12.18 -7.08
CA GLU A 94 -13.78 -10.79 -7.46
C GLU A 94 -14.36 -10.02 -6.25
N ASP A 95 -15.65 -9.64 -6.28
CA ASP A 95 -16.35 -8.96 -5.19
C ASP A 95 -17.23 -9.92 -4.34
N GLN A 96 -17.11 -11.25 -4.56
CA GLN A 96 -17.91 -12.26 -3.88
C GLN A 96 -17.08 -13.15 -2.95
N GLU A 97 -17.53 -13.27 -1.70
CA GLU A 97 -17.03 -14.28 -0.75
C GLU A 97 -17.61 -15.66 -1.12
N VAL A 98 -16.75 -16.67 -1.23
CA VAL A 98 -17.12 -18.04 -1.62
C VAL A 98 -16.68 -19.03 -0.56
N LEU A 99 -17.61 -19.88 -0.10
CA LEU A 99 -17.28 -21.06 0.71
C LEU A 99 -16.48 -22.04 -0.14
N TYR A 100 -15.17 -22.05 0.04
CA TYR A 100 -14.24 -22.87 -0.73
C TYR A 100 -14.23 -24.33 -0.25
N PHE A 101 -14.07 -24.52 1.06
CA PHE A 101 -13.94 -25.83 1.67
C PHE A 101 -14.84 -25.92 2.90
N TYR A 102 -15.51 -27.06 3.06
CA TYR A 102 -16.40 -27.33 4.19
C TYR A 102 -15.94 -28.58 4.93
N MET A 103 -15.98 -28.51 6.26
CA MET A 103 -15.69 -29.62 7.15
C MET A 103 -16.81 -29.75 8.17
N ASN A 104 -17.20 -30.99 8.47
CA ASN A 104 -18.04 -31.31 9.61
C ASN A 104 -17.48 -32.56 10.30
N ASP A 105 -17.07 -32.42 11.55
CA ASP A 105 -16.46 -33.50 12.33
C ASP A 105 -17.48 -34.27 13.18
N GLY A 106 -18.78 -33.96 13.03
CA GLY A 106 -19.85 -34.58 13.79
C GLY A 106 -19.70 -34.32 15.29
N ASP A 107 -19.65 -35.40 16.07
CA ASP A 107 -19.58 -35.33 17.53
C ASP A 107 -18.16 -35.41 18.11
N GLU A 108 -17.11 -35.37 17.29
CA GLU A 108 -15.70 -35.51 17.73
C GLU A 108 -15.02 -34.20 18.13
N THR A 109 -15.77 -33.10 18.19
CA THR A 109 -15.23 -31.79 18.51
C THR A 109 -15.25 -31.51 20.01
N SER A 110 -14.22 -30.86 20.52
CA SER A 110 -14.17 -30.40 21.92
C SER A 110 -15.17 -29.27 22.19
N TRP A 111 -15.70 -29.21 23.42
CA TRP A 111 -16.56 -28.11 23.86
C TRP A 111 -15.77 -26.80 23.94
N LEU A 112 -16.30 -25.73 23.35
CA LEU A 112 -15.82 -24.37 23.53
C LEU A 112 -16.71 -23.68 24.58
N PRO A 113 -16.23 -23.40 25.80
CA PRO A 113 -17.03 -22.81 26.86
C PRO A 113 -17.32 -21.32 26.61
N PRO A 114 -18.41 -20.77 27.15
CA PRO A 114 -18.68 -19.33 27.10
C PRO A 114 -17.61 -18.51 27.82
N GLU A 115 -17.54 -17.21 27.56
CA GLU A 115 -16.54 -16.31 28.15
C GLU A 115 -16.59 -16.29 29.68
N VAL A 116 -17.80 -16.41 30.24
CA VAL A 116 -18.04 -16.36 31.70
C VAL A 116 -17.40 -17.51 32.47
N ASP A 117 -17.08 -18.62 31.80
CA ASP A 117 -16.46 -19.81 32.41
C ASP A 117 -14.93 -19.66 32.53
N GLY A 118 -14.38 -18.54 32.08
CA GLY A 118 -12.96 -18.22 32.12
C GLY A 118 -12.29 -18.28 30.74
N PRO A 119 -11.07 -17.75 30.61
CA PRO A 119 -10.41 -17.62 29.32
C PRO A 119 -10.09 -18.99 28.70
N HIS A 120 -10.50 -19.19 27.45
CA HIS A 120 -10.22 -20.40 26.69
C HIS A 120 -9.70 -20.05 25.29
N LYS A 121 -8.67 -20.77 24.84
CA LYS A 121 -8.00 -20.54 23.56
C LYS A 121 -7.46 -21.86 23.00
N MET A 122 -7.66 -22.09 21.71
CA MET A 122 -7.14 -23.26 20.99
C MET A 122 -6.59 -22.87 19.62
N GLU A 123 -5.41 -23.38 19.29
CA GLU A 123 -4.84 -23.29 17.95
C GLU A 123 -5.38 -24.43 17.09
N ILE A 124 -5.83 -24.10 15.88
CA ILE A 124 -6.36 -25.06 14.91
C ILE A 124 -5.52 -24.99 13.65
N LYS A 125 -5.02 -26.15 13.21
CA LYS A 125 -4.30 -26.32 11.94
C LYS A 125 -5.15 -27.16 11.00
N ILE A 126 -5.45 -26.60 9.83
CA ILE A 126 -6.26 -27.25 8.80
C ILE A 126 -5.37 -27.55 7.61
N ASN A 127 -5.23 -28.83 7.29
CA ASN A 127 -4.47 -29.29 6.14
C ASN A 127 -5.39 -29.41 4.92
N LEU A 128 -5.11 -28.61 3.90
CA LEU A 128 -5.84 -28.61 2.63
C LEU A 128 -4.91 -29.14 1.54
N ILE A 129 -5.30 -30.21 0.85
CA ILE A 129 -4.59 -30.62 -0.36
C ILE A 129 -5.03 -29.65 -1.46
N SER A 130 -4.10 -28.83 -1.94
CA SER A 130 -4.29 -27.86 -3.01
C SER A 130 -3.46 -28.28 -4.20
N SER A 131 -4.11 -28.69 -5.30
CA SER A 131 -3.45 -28.99 -6.56
C SER A 131 -2.89 -27.76 -7.30
N ASN A 132 -2.96 -26.56 -6.71
CA ASN A 132 -2.37 -25.36 -7.28
C ASN A 132 -0.90 -25.26 -6.86
N THR A 133 0.02 -25.38 -7.83
CA THR A 133 1.46 -25.15 -7.69
C THR A 133 1.82 -23.65 -7.57
N GLY A 134 0.83 -22.76 -7.74
CA GLY A 134 0.96 -21.33 -7.53
C GLY A 134 1.00 -20.90 -6.06
N SER A 135 1.48 -19.68 -5.81
CA SER A 135 1.49 -19.06 -4.49
C SER A 135 0.07 -18.94 -3.94
N VAL A 136 -0.12 -19.10 -2.64
CA VAL A 136 -1.40 -18.83 -1.97
C VAL A 136 -1.32 -17.43 -1.36
N LEU A 137 -2.40 -16.66 -1.32
CA LEU A 137 -2.52 -15.39 -0.60
C LEU A 137 -3.52 -15.52 0.55
N VAL A 138 -3.27 -14.78 1.64
CA VAL A 138 -4.17 -14.67 2.79
C VAL A 138 -4.41 -13.19 3.03
N HIS A 139 -5.66 -12.77 2.91
CA HIS A 139 -6.07 -11.41 3.19
C HIS A 139 -6.43 -11.35 4.67
N ASN A 140 -5.69 -10.57 5.45
CA ASN A 140 -5.95 -10.40 6.87
C ASN A 140 -6.13 -8.91 7.15
N ASP A 141 -7.28 -8.52 7.69
CA ASP A 141 -7.64 -7.15 8.02
C ASP A 141 -7.05 -6.68 9.36
N GLY A 142 -6.26 -7.52 10.03
CA GLY A 142 -5.58 -7.19 11.28
C GLY A 142 -6.50 -7.19 12.50
N LYS A 143 -7.81 -7.31 12.30
CA LYS A 143 -8.82 -7.32 13.36
C LYS A 143 -8.84 -8.74 13.95
N ASP A 144 -8.63 -8.84 15.26
CA ASP A 144 -8.69 -10.10 16.03
C ASP A 144 -7.54 -11.12 15.81
N LEU A 145 -6.37 -10.71 15.29
CA LEU A 145 -5.14 -11.55 15.34
C LEU A 145 -4.59 -11.65 16.77
N TYR A 146 -4.97 -12.70 17.48
CA TYR A 146 -4.28 -13.10 18.71
C TYR A 146 -3.14 -14.08 18.42
N ILE A 147 -1.99 -13.61 17.96
CA ILE A 147 -0.80 -14.46 17.71
C ILE A 147 -0.29 -15.16 18.98
N THR A 148 0.15 -16.41 18.88
CA THR A 148 0.80 -17.11 20.00
C THR A 148 2.24 -16.60 20.18
N LYS A 149 2.77 -16.68 21.40
CA LYS A 149 4.17 -16.31 21.70
C LYS A 149 5.14 -17.12 20.82
N ASP A 150 4.91 -18.42 20.70
CA ASP A 150 5.74 -19.31 19.89
C ASP A 150 5.69 -18.97 18.39
N TYR A 151 4.53 -18.57 17.87
CA TYR A 151 4.38 -18.14 16.47
C TYR A 151 5.11 -16.81 16.20
N LEU A 152 5.00 -15.85 17.12
CA LEU A 152 5.80 -14.62 17.08
C LEU A 152 7.29 -14.95 17.04
N GLU A 153 7.76 -15.76 17.98
CA GLU A 153 9.19 -16.05 18.15
C GLU A 153 9.78 -16.83 16.96
N SER A 154 9.05 -17.78 16.39
CA SER A 154 9.50 -18.58 15.24
C SER A 154 9.55 -17.81 13.92
N ASN A 155 8.68 -16.83 13.71
CA ASN A 155 8.62 -16.06 12.46
C ASN A 155 9.41 -14.74 12.51
N TYR A 156 9.64 -14.17 13.70
CA TYR A 156 10.43 -12.93 13.85
C TYR A 156 11.94 -13.17 13.94
N THR A 157 12.41 -14.30 14.47
CA THR A 157 13.85 -14.63 14.54
C THR A 157 14.49 -14.94 13.18
N GLN A 158 13.69 -15.22 12.14
CA GLN A 158 14.21 -15.59 10.81
C GLN A 158 14.45 -14.41 9.85
N LYS A 159 13.94 -13.20 10.13
CA LYS A 159 14.04 -12.03 9.22
C LYS A 159 14.74 -10.79 9.77
N GLY A 160 15.13 -10.77 11.03
CA GLY A 160 16.00 -9.75 11.61
C GLY A 160 17.03 -10.41 12.50
N ASN A 161 18.26 -9.88 12.55
CA ASN A 161 19.35 -10.35 13.43
C ASN A 161 19.01 -10.14 14.94
N PHE A 162 17.92 -10.73 15.45
CA PHE A 162 17.40 -10.49 16.79
C PHE A 162 17.07 -11.82 17.49
N ASN A 163 17.60 -12.01 18.70
CA ASN A 163 17.50 -13.24 19.51
C ASN A 163 16.75 -12.99 20.85
N GLY A 164 15.56 -12.38 20.82
CA GLY A 164 14.75 -12.07 22.01
C GLY A 164 13.34 -12.69 22.01
N THR A 165 12.77 -12.93 23.19
CA THR A 165 11.42 -13.49 23.41
C THR A 165 10.38 -12.40 23.70
N ALA A 166 9.14 -12.56 23.23
CA ALA A 166 8.09 -11.52 23.14
C ALA A 166 7.44 -11.07 24.47
N GLN A 167 8.15 -11.17 25.59
CA GLN A 167 7.59 -10.97 26.94
C GLN A 167 7.53 -9.49 27.35
N ASP A 168 8.31 -8.61 26.72
CA ASP A 168 8.48 -7.25 27.19
C ASP A 168 7.57 -6.26 26.45
N ILE A 169 6.99 -5.32 27.19
CA ILE A 169 6.16 -4.22 26.64
C ILE A 169 6.92 -3.45 25.55
N GLU A 170 8.25 -3.49 25.55
CA GLU A 170 9.14 -2.93 24.53
C GLU A 170 8.93 -3.58 23.14
N ASP A 171 8.62 -4.87 23.07
CA ASP A 171 8.53 -5.62 21.81
C ASP A 171 7.28 -5.31 20.99
N ARG A 172 6.15 -5.02 21.66
CA ARG A 172 4.93 -4.52 20.99
C ARG A 172 5.16 -3.15 20.33
N VAL A 173 6.15 -2.42 20.81
CA VAL A 173 6.40 -1.05 20.43
C VAL A 173 7.46 -0.99 19.32
N VAL A 174 8.48 -1.85 19.36
CA VAL A 174 9.34 -2.16 18.21
C VAL A 174 8.50 -2.66 17.02
N ALA A 175 7.49 -3.51 17.27
CA ALA A 175 6.56 -3.97 16.24
C ALA A 175 5.70 -2.84 15.62
N ALA A 176 5.36 -1.80 16.39
CA ALA A 176 4.57 -0.66 15.90
C ALA A 176 5.41 0.38 15.13
N VAL A 177 6.72 0.48 15.44
CA VAL A 177 7.63 1.49 14.91
C VAL A 177 8.53 0.95 13.78
N GLY A 178 8.71 -0.38 13.71
CA GLY A 178 9.48 -1.07 12.66
C GLY A 178 11.01 -0.97 12.81
N LYS A 179 11.50 -0.19 13.79
CA LYS A 179 12.93 -0.06 14.15
C LYS A 179 13.10 0.61 15.52
N GLU A 180 13.91 0.02 16.39
CA GLU A 180 14.45 0.67 17.59
C GLU A 180 15.98 0.49 17.58
N ASP A 181 16.72 1.59 17.51
CA ASP A 181 18.18 1.62 17.43
C ASP A 181 18.85 1.81 18.80
N GLY A 182 18.06 1.90 19.87
CA GLY A 182 18.52 1.98 21.24
C GLY A 182 17.56 2.72 22.17
N LYS A 183 17.89 2.75 23.45
CA LYS A 183 17.05 3.29 24.51
C LYS A 183 17.83 4.29 25.37
N PHE A 184 17.21 5.42 25.69
CA PHE A 184 17.79 6.39 26.61
C PHE A 184 17.97 5.78 28.02
N PRO A 185 19.07 6.06 28.72
CA PRO A 185 20.16 6.98 28.37
C PRO A 185 21.11 6.39 27.31
N LEU A 186 21.39 7.16 26.25
CA LEU A 186 22.24 6.76 25.13
C LEU A 186 23.71 7.11 25.44
N THR A 187 24.65 6.22 25.13
CA THR A 187 26.10 6.52 25.18
C THR A 187 26.55 7.28 23.94
N GLU A 188 25.94 6.96 22.81
CA GLU A 188 26.08 7.65 21.53
C GLU A 188 24.75 7.59 20.79
N SER A 189 24.57 8.50 19.83
CA SER A 189 23.41 8.54 18.96
C SER A 189 23.84 8.82 17.52
N VAL A 190 23.11 8.28 16.56
CA VAL A 190 23.38 8.42 15.14
C VAL A 190 22.18 9.11 14.49
N ALA A 191 22.44 10.15 13.71
CA ALA A 191 21.39 10.82 12.94
C ALA A 191 20.67 9.81 12.03
N GLY A 192 19.35 9.88 11.99
CA GLY A 192 18.52 8.96 11.22
C GLY A 192 18.02 7.74 11.99
N ASN A 193 18.58 7.47 13.17
CA ASN A 193 18.14 6.36 14.02
C ASN A 193 16.98 6.76 14.95
N ILE A 194 16.25 5.76 15.42
CA ILE A 194 15.07 5.91 16.28
C ILE A 194 15.39 5.37 17.68
N TYR A 195 15.13 6.19 18.71
CA TYR A 195 15.45 5.86 20.09
C TYR A 195 14.22 5.93 21.00
N TYR A 196 14.10 4.98 21.92
CA TYR A 196 13.01 4.95 22.89
C TYR A 196 13.37 5.68 24.19
N PHE A 197 12.51 6.59 24.65
CA PHE A 197 12.65 7.22 25.96
C PHE A 197 11.63 6.64 26.96
N PRO A 198 12.07 5.78 27.90
CA PRO A 198 11.16 5.14 28.86
C PRO A 198 10.49 6.14 29.81
N GLY A 199 11.09 7.31 30.04
CA GLY A 199 10.55 8.32 30.96
C GLY A 199 9.17 8.85 30.57
N ASN A 200 8.89 8.96 29.26
CA ASN A 200 7.57 9.37 28.76
C ASN A 200 6.94 8.38 27.78
N LYS A 201 7.56 7.21 27.59
CA LYS A 201 7.10 6.12 26.72
C LYS A 201 6.91 6.56 25.26
N LYS A 202 7.81 7.40 24.75
CA LYS A 202 7.77 7.91 23.37
C LYS A 202 9.04 7.59 22.59
N PHE A 203 8.91 7.58 21.27
CA PHE A 203 10.02 7.38 20.31
C PHE A 203 10.50 8.71 19.79
N TYR A 204 11.81 8.77 19.57
CA TYR A 204 12.50 9.95 19.12
C TYR A 204 13.37 9.63 17.91
N TYR A 205 13.16 10.38 16.84
CA TYR A 205 14.04 10.39 15.68
C TYR A 205 15.25 11.29 15.97
N CYS A 206 16.45 10.76 15.79
CA CYS A 206 17.68 11.53 15.99
C CYS A 206 17.97 12.41 14.78
N LEU A 207 17.99 13.72 15.00
CA LEU A 207 18.28 14.72 13.97
C LEU A 207 19.78 14.89 13.76
N LYS A 208 20.60 14.62 14.78
CA LYS A 208 22.05 14.86 14.76
C LYS A 208 22.81 13.85 15.62
N SER A 209 23.83 13.21 15.03
CA SER A 209 24.68 12.25 15.74
C SER A 209 25.43 12.90 16.91
N GLN A 210 25.55 12.19 18.02
CA GLN A 210 26.29 12.61 19.21
C GLN A 210 27.14 11.46 19.74
N THR A 211 28.37 11.74 20.12
CA THR A 211 29.29 10.76 20.73
C THR A 211 29.33 10.84 22.26
N SER A 212 28.60 11.80 22.84
CA SER A 212 28.49 12.00 24.28
C SER A 212 27.20 11.39 24.82
N ARG A 213 27.21 11.05 26.11
CA ARG A 213 26.07 10.44 26.78
C ARG A 213 24.86 11.40 26.81
N VAL A 214 23.73 10.97 26.26
CA VAL A 214 22.46 11.70 26.27
C VAL A 214 21.47 10.97 27.18
N SER A 215 21.11 11.58 28.30
CA SER A 215 20.25 10.91 29.30
C SER A 215 18.76 11.02 29.01
N VAL A 216 18.35 12.12 28.40
CA VAL A 216 16.96 12.42 28.03
C VAL A 216 16.95 13.10 26.66
N PRO A 217 15.87 12.98 25.86
CA PRO A 217 15.75 13.67 24.58
C PRO A 217 15.96 15.19 24.74
N ASN A 218 16.80 15.77 23.88
CA ASN A 218 17.10 17.19 23.82
C ASN A 218 16.71 17.77 22.44
N ALA A 219 17.17 18.98 22.11
CA ALA A 219 16.84 19.65 20.85
C ALA A 219 17.29 18.89 19.57
N ASP A 220 18.20 17.93 19.68
CA ASP A 220 18.66 17.11 18.55
C ASP A 220 17.79 15.85 18.33
N PHE A 221 16.70 15.71 19.08
CA PHE A 221 15.76 14.60 18.98
C PHE A 221 14.34 15.14 18.78
N GLU A 222 13.60 14.55 17.84
CA GLU A 222 12.21 14.91 17.59
C GLU A 222 11.30 13.71 17.85
N GLU A 223 10.18 13.91 18.53
CA GLU A 223 9.21 12.83 18.75
C GLU A 223 8.72 12.28 17.40
N LEU A 224 8.73 10.95 17.24
CA LEU A 224 8.51 10.29 15.95
C LEU A 224 7.16 10.65 15.30
N SER A 225 6.11 10.77 16.11
CA SER A 225 4.76 11.18 15.66
C SER A 225 4.77 12.59 15.05
N ILE A 226 5.53 13.50 15.66
CA ILE A 226 5.70 14.89 15.21
C ILE A 226 6.56 14.91 13.94
N TYR A 227 7.66 14.16 13.93
CA TYR A 227 8.56 14.04 12.77
C TYR A 227 7.80 13.57 11.51
N GLN A 228 6.99 12.52 11.61
CA GLN A 228 6.20 12.00 10.49
C GLN A 228 5.18 13.02 9.98
N ASN A 229 4.48 13.71 10.89
CA ASN A 229 3.51 14.74 10.52
C ASN A 229 4.18 15.95 9.86
N ARG A 230 5.32 16.39 10.37
CA ARG A 230 6.14 17.46 9.78
C ARG A 230 6.58 17.09 8.37
N LYS A 231 7.05 15.86 8.13
CA LYS A 231 7.44 15.39 6.78
C LYS A 231 6.27 15.37 5.80
N LYS A 232 5.09 14.92 6.23
CA LYS A 232 3.88 14.97 5.40
C LYS A 232 3.51 16.42 5.05
N LEU A 233 3.64 17.34 6.00
CA LEU A 233 3.35 18.76 5.79
C LEU A 233 4.39 19.45 4.87
N GLU A 234 5.68 19.19 5.05
CA GLU A 234 6.75 19.65 4.17
C GLU A 234 6.49 19.20 2.73
N ASN A 235 6.19 17.91 2.52
CA ASN A 235 5.88 17.37 1.20
C ASN A 235 4.63 18.02 0.57
N LEU A 236 3.59 18.28 1.38
CA LEU A 236 2.38 18.96 0.94
C LEU A 236 2.69 20.41 0.50
N PHE A 237 3.51 21.12 1.27
CA PHE A 237 3.90 22.49 0.96
C PHE A 237 4.71 22.56 -0.34
N THR A 238 5.74 21.71 -0.52
CA THR A 238 6.52 21.63 -1.76
C THR A 238 5.65 21.35 -2.97
N THR A 239 4.73 20.40 -2.87
CA THR A 239 3.80 20.06 -3.97
C THR A 239 2.89 21.24 -4.34
N LYS A 240 2.48 22.04 -3.35
CA LYS A 240 1.64 23.22 -3.58
C LYS A 240 2.43 24.36 -4.24
N GLU A 241 3.68 24.61 -3.81
CA GLU A 241 4.55 25.61 -4.45
C GLU A 241 4.84 25.26 -5.91
N GLU A 242 5.17 24.00 -6.21
CA GLU A 242 5.45 23.55 -7.58
C GLU A 242 4.23 23.72 -8.50
N LYS A 243 3.02 23.44 -8.02
CA LYS A 243 1.78 23.57 -8.80
C LYS A 243 1.30 25.00 -8.98
N THR A 244 1.73 25.94 -8.14
CA THR A 244 1.25 27.34 -8.16
C THR A 244 2.24 28.32 -8.75
N LYS A 245 3.50 27.92 -8.97
CA LYS A 245 4.52 28.76 -9.57
C LYS A 245 4.38 28.79 -11.10
N LEU A 246 3.90 29.90 -11.63
CA LEU A 246 4.13 30.27 -13.03
C LEU A 246 5.62 30.59 -13.19
N SER A 247 6.40 29.67 -13.76
CA SER A 247 7.81 29.90 -14.09
C SER A 247 7.95 30.36 -15.53
N LEU A 248 8.74 31.41 -15.72
CA LEU A 248 9.09 31.97 -17.03
C LEU A 248 10.49 31.49 -17.39
N ALA A 249 10.60 30.53 -18.30
CA ALA A 249 11.89 29.99 -18.75
C ALA A 249 12.56 30.96 -19.73
N GLN A 250 13.74 31.46 -19.38
CA GLN A 250 14.49 32.35 -20.27
C GLN A 250 15.06 31.55 -21.44
N ILE A 251 14.80 32.01 -22.66
CA ILE A 251 15.35 31.47 -23.91
C ILE A 251 16.32 32.46 -24.54
N ASN A 252 17.51 31.97 -24.89
CA ASN A 252 18.54 32.72 -25.59
C ASN A 252 19.14 31.82 -26.67
N ASN A 253 19.49 32.39 -27.83
CA ASN A 253 20.17 31.68 -28.93
C ASN A 253 19.47 30.39 -29.39
N VAL A 254 18.14 30.46 -29.57
CA VAL A 254 17.32 29.30 -29.91
C VAL A 254 16.55 29.50 -31.20
N ASN A 255 16.27 28.39 -31.89
CA ASN A 255 15.34 28.36 -32.99
C ASN A 255 13.92 28.12 -32.46
N LEU A 256 12.98 29.02 -32.70
CA LEU A 256 11.61 28.88 -32.18
C LEU A 256 10.89 27.62 -32.70
N ASN A 257 11.33 27.03 -33.81
CA ASN A 257 10.75 25.77 -34.30
C ASN A 257 11.05 24.57 -33.40
N THR A 258 12.04 24.66 -32.51
CA THR A 258 12.41 23.55 -31.60
C THR A 258 11.75 23.66 -30.24
N ILE A 259 11.02 24.75 -29.95
CA ILE A 259 10.32 24.93 -28.68
C ILE A 259 8.91 24.37 -28.80
N THR A 260 8.76 23.08 -28.54
CA THR A 260 7.47 22.38 -28.57
C THR A 260 7.01 21.93 -27.19
N GLU A 261 7.84 22.08 -26.17
CA GLU A 261 7.48 21.80 -24.79
C GLU A 261 6.46 22.83 -24.27
N PRO A 262 5.40 22.42 -23.56
CA PRO A 262 4.41 23.34 -23.03
C PRO A 262 5.02 24.19 -21.91
N GLY A 263 4.78 25.50 -21.96
CA GLY A 263 5.32 26.40 -20.95
C GLY A 263 5.26 27.89 -21.29
N PHE A 264 5.74 28.70 -20.35
CA PHE A 264 5.88 30.15 -20.47
C PHE A 264 7.38 30.48 -20.62
N TYR A 265 7.73 31.15 -21.70
CA TYR A 265 9.11 31.48 -22.04
C TYR A 265 9.29 32.99 -22.18
N THR A 266 10.52 33.46 -21.95
CA THR A 266 10.89 34.88 -22.11
C THR A 266 12.17 35.02 -22.90
N SER A 267 12.20 35.99 -23.81
CA SER A 267 13.44 36.51 -24.37
C SER A 267 13.64 37.91 -23.82
N SER A 268 14.72 38.11 -23.06
CA SER A 268 14.99 39.37 -22.33
C SER A 268 16.09 40.23 -22.96
N GLY A 269 16.83 39.74 -23.97
CA GLY A 269 18.03 40.39 -24.49
C GLY A 269 17.95 40.81 -25.96
N TRP A 270 18.41 42.03 -26.26
CA TRP A 270 18.58 42.53 -27.63
C TRP A 270 19.67 41.78 -28.43
N SER A 271 20.61 41.13 -27.74
CA SER A 271 21.70 40.32 -28.32
C SER A 271 21.34 38.85 -28.55
N ASN A 272 20.10 38.45 -28.27
CA ASN A 272 19.69 37.06 -28.41
C ASN A 272 19.60 36.64 -29.89
N ASN A 273 20.28 35.56 -30.26
CA ASN A 273 20.19 34.99 -31.60
C ASN A 273 18.96 34.06 -31.72
N ILE A 274 17.76 34.65 -31.65
CA ILE A 274 16.52 33.92 -31.90
C ILE A 274 16.29 33.80 -33.41
N VAL A 275 15.98 32.58 -33.87
CA VAL A 275 15.69 32.26 -35.28
C VAL A 275 14.22 31.85 -35.42
N ASN A 276 13.63 32.10 -36.60
CA ASN A 276 12.21 31.89 -36.92
C ASN A 276 11.24 32.81 -36.13
N LEU A 277 11.65 34.07 -35.93
CA LEU A 277 10.76 35.13 -35.46
C LEU A 277 9.81 35.60 -36.58
N PRO A 278 8.67 36.21 -36.23
CA PRO A 278 7.91 37.03 -37.16
C PRO A 278 8.82 38.07 -37.83
N ALA A 279 8.62 38.33 -39.13
CA ALA A 279 9.49 39.21 -39.91
C ALA A 279 9.51 40.64 -39.32
N GLU A 280 8.38 41.08 -38.80
CA GLU A 280 8.15 42.36 -38.13
C GLU A 280 8.92 42.51 -36.82
N LEU A 281 9.47 41.41 -36.28
CA LEU A 281 10.28 41.39 -35.06
C LEU A 281 11.72 40.93 -35.31
N ASN A 282 12.10 40.67 -36.57
CA ASN A 282 13.40 40.11 -36.92
C ASN A 282 14.52 41.18 -37.00
N HIS A 283 14.54 42.09 -36.04
CA HIS A 283 15.55 43.13 -35.84
C HIS A 283 15.85 43.26 -34.34
N ASN A 284 17.01 43.80 -33.96
CA ASN A 284 17.49 43.74 -32.56
C ASN A 284 16.48 44.28 -31.52
N GLU A 285 15.76 45.35 -31.85
CA GLU A 285 14.75 45.96 -30.97
C GLU A 285 13.43 45.17 -30.85
N GLY A 286 13.22 44.16 -31.68
CA GLY A 286 12.02 43.30 -31.68
C GLY A 286 12.20 41.97 -30.93
N ARG A 287 13.42 41.68 -30.44
CA ARG A 287 13.81 40.36 -29.91
C ARG A 287 13.49 40.14 -28.43
N ALA A 288 12.96 41.15 -27.74
CA ALA A 288 12.36 40.99 -26.43
C ALA A 288 10.87 40.64 -26.59
N PHE A 289 10.43 39.53 -25.98
CA PHE A 289 9.05 39.05 -26.07
C PHE A 289 8.75 37.99 -25.00
N TYR A 290 7.46 37.78 -24.75
CA TYR A 290 6.95 36.57 -24.09
C TYR A 290 6.51 35.56 -25.13
N LEU A 291 6.76 34.28 -24.88
CA LEU A 291 6.31 33.18 -25.71
C LEU A 291 5.54 32.18 -24.85
N LEU A 292 4.30 31.91 -25.22
CA LEU A 292 3.45 30.89 -24.61
C LEU A 292 3.36 29.71 -25.56
N VAL A 293 3.63 28.51 -25.05
CA VAL A 293 3.55 27.28 -25.83
C VAL A 293 2.53 26.35 -25.19
N PHE A 294 1.53 25.97 -25.98
CA PHE A 294 0.60 24.90 -25.65
C PHE A 294 0.97 23.68 -26.49
N ALA A 295 1.03 22.51 -25.87
CA ALA A 295 1.35 21.29 -26.58
C ALA A 295 0.52 20.12 -26.04
N LEU A 296 0.15 19.22 -26.96
CA LEU A 296 -0.49 17.94 -26.69
C LEU A 296 0.37 16.83 -27.29
N GLU A 297 0.18 15.61 -26.80
CA GLU A 297 0.81 14.39 -27.37
C GLU A 297 2.34 14.56 -27.59
N ASN A 298 3.05 15.04 -26.56
CA ASN A 298 4.50 15.29 -26.59
C ASN A 298 4.96 16.22 -27.74
N GLY A 299 4.14 17.21 -28.10
CA GLY A 299 4.48 18.24 -29.10
C GLY A 299 3.99 17.94 -30.52
N ALA A 300 3.28 16.83 -30.75
CA ALA A 300 2.70 16.50 -32.05
C ALA A 300 1.62 17.51 -32.50
N TYR A 301 0.94 18.12 -31.53
CA TYR A 301 0.11 19.31 -31.73
C TYR A 301 0.64 20.40 -30.82
N CYS A 302 1.08 21.50 -31.41
CA CYS A 302 1.76 22.57 -30.68
C CYS A 302 1.27 23.93 -31.18
N GLN A 303 0.94 24.84 -30.28
CA GLN A 303 0.60 26.22 -30.58
C GLN A 303 1.56 27.15 -29.85
N GLN A 304 2.15 28.08 -30.60
CA GLN A 304 2.99 29.14 -30.08
C GLN A 304 2.25 30.46 -30.20
N ILE A 305 2.23 31.24 -29.11
CA ILE A 305 1.71 32.61 -29.07
C ILE A 305 2.82 33.51 -28.55
N LEU A 306 3.18 34.51 -29.34
CA LEU A 306 4.25 35.45 -29.04
C LEU A 306 3.65 36.83 -28.76
N TYR A 307 3.96 37.38 -27.58
CA TYR A 307 3.58 38.73 -27.17
C TYR A 307 4.81 39.63 -27.24
N SER A 308 4.82 40.55 -28.19
CA SER A 308 5.89 41.54 -28.34
C SER A 308 5.66 42.74 -27.42
N PHE A 309 6.76 43.32 -26.91
CA PHE A 309 6.71 44.62 -26.23
C PHE A 309 6.38 45.79 -27.16
N LYS A 310 6.32 45.58 -28.49
CA LYS A 310 5.79 46.57 -29.46
C LYS A 310 4.26 46.55 -29.59
N GLY A 311 3.56 45.76 -28.75
CA GLY A 311 2.10 45.66 -28.77
C GLY A 311 1.54 44.74 -29.86
N LEU A 312 2.40 43.97 -30.53
CA LEU A 312 2.01 42.99 -31.55
C LEU A 312 1.88 41.59 -30.94
N ILE A 313 0.87 40.84 -31.37
CA ILE A 313 0.63 39.47 -30.93
C ILE A 313 0.66 38.57 -32.15
N PHE A 314 1.51 37.55 -32.12
CA PHE A 314 1.63 36.58 -33.20
C PHE A 314 1.27 35.18 -32.72
N TYR A 315 0.72 34.36 -33.59
CA TYR A 315 0.51 32.95 -33.30
C TYR A 315 0.84 32.05 -34.49
N ARG A 316 1.19 30.81 -34.21
CA ARG A 316 1.35 29.73 -35.19
C ARG A 316 1.16 28.38 -34.53
N ALA A 317 0.98 27.35 -35.34
CA ALA A 317 0.77 26.00 -34.82
C ALA A 317 1.36 24.89 -35.72
N ILE A 318 1.65 23.76 -35.09
CA ILE A 318 1.76 22.42 -35.66
C ILE A 318 0.37 21.80 -35.54
N THR A 319 -0.21 21.36 -36.66
CA THR A 319 -1.62 20.90 -36.75
C THR A 319 -1.76 19.42 -37.08
N GLY A 320 -0.66 18.68 -37.10
CA GLY A 320 -0.65 17.23 -37.32
C GLY A 320 0.72 16.62 -37.00
N ALA A 321 0.74 15.32 -36.76
CA ALA A 321 1.97 14.58 -36.47
C ALA A 321 3.03 14.75 -37.57
N ASN A 322 4.28 14.97 -37.18
CA ASN A 322 5.43 15.21 -38.07
C ASN A 322 5.28 16.42 -39.01
N SER A 323 4.39 17.38 -38.70
CA SER A 323 4.28 18.63 -39.45
C SER A 323 5.17 19.72 -38.87
N ALA A 324 5.57 20.67 -39.73
CA ALA A 324 6.28 21.86 -39.30
C ALA A 324 5.30 22.93 -38.80
N PHE A 325 5.83 23.93 -38.07
CA PHE A 325 5.05 25.11 -37.73
C PHE A 325 4.52 25.81 -38.99
N THR A 326 3.24 26.18 -38.95
CA THR A 326 2.64 27.14 -39.89
C THR A 326 3.33 28.50 -39.80
N GLN A 327 3.10 29.35 -40.81
CA GLN A 327 3.61 30.72 -40.77
C GLN A 327 2.98 31.52 -39.64
N TRP A 328 3.74 32.48 -39.11
CA TRP A 328 3.25 33.42 -38.11
C TRP A 328 2.07 34.22 -38.66
N LYS A 329 0.99 34.28 -37.88
CA LYS A 329 -0.16 35.15 -38.13
C LYS A 329 -0.22 36.21 -37.07
N ASN A 330 -0.44 37.46 -37.46
CA ASN A 330 -0.68 38.57 -36.55
C ASN A 330 -2.14 38.55 -36.11
N TYR A 331 -2.41 38.71 -34.82
CA TYR A 331 -3.77 38.70 -34.27
C TYR A 331 -4.52 40.03 -34.48
N LEU A 332 -3.79 41.13 -34.71
CA LEU A 332 -4.34 42.49 -34.71
C LEU A 332 -4.50 43.09 -36.13
N ILE A 333 -4.29 42.31 -37.19
CA ILE A 333 -4.39 42.76 -38.59
C ILE A 333 -5.20 41.76 -39.40
#